data_AF-A0A7V8SKH9-F1
#
_entry.id   AF-A0A7V8SKH9-F1
#
_cell.length_a   1.000
_cell.length_b   1.000
_cell.length_c   1.000
_cell.angle_alpha   90.00
_cell.angle_beta   90.00
_cell.angle_gamma   90.00
#
_symmetry.space_group_name_H-M   'P 1'
#
loop_
_entity.id
_entity.type
_entity.pdbx_description
1 polymer ?
#
loop_
_entity_poly.entity_id
_entity_poly.type
_entity_poly.pdbx_seq_one_letter_code
_entity_poly.pdbx_strand_id
1 'polypeptide(L)'
;MKDVLYYIREQIKYLPLIIRMSKYDTKNNYQNFMLGRIWQYANPIIMATFYYIVFGFIFKRSLGATKVPYLPWMLVGMATWGITNGTILQSLNSIVGQLNLSNTFRFPFSISPTITFVGNIVEYLVILFVAVIFGVLNGLGPSIYWFQIIYYFVAIILFTISMSLLNATLTTIF
;
A
#
# COMPACT_ATOMS: atom_id res chain seq x y z
N MET A 1 27.28 -3.04 -0.69
CA MET A 1 26.94 -1.88 0.18
C MET A 1 26.93 -0.54 -0.56
N LYS A 2 27.86 -0.28 -1.49
CA LYS A 2 27.90 0.98 -2.26
C LYS A 2 26.65 1.18 -3.15
N ASP A 3 26.10 0.11 -3.70
CA ASP A 3 24.92 0.17 -4.60
C ASP A 3 23.63 0.54 -3.85
N VAL A 4 23.48 0.07 -2.61
CA VAL A 4 22.34 0.44 -1.75
C VAL A 4 22.41 1.93 -1.37
N LEU A 5 23.60 2.44 -1.06
CA LEU A 5 23.78 3.87 -0.79
C LEU A 5 23.52 4.74 -2.03
N TYR A 6 23.89 4.24 -3.22
CA TYR A 6 23.55 4.89 -4.48
C TYR A 6 22.03 4.94 -4.68
N TYR A 7 21.33 3.83 -4.46
CA TYR A 7 19.86 3.77 -4.53
C TYR A 7 19.20 4.77 -3.57
N ILE A 8 19.61 4.81 -2.31
CA ILE A 8 19.03 5.74 -1.32
C ILE A 8 19.25 7.20 -1.73
N ARG A 9 20.46 7.54 -2.21
CA ARG A 9 20.75 8.89 -2.73
C ARG A 9 19.88 9.25 -3.93
N GLU A 10 19.63 8.29 -4.80
CA GLU A 10 18.73 8.45 -5.95
C GLU A 10 17.29 8.73 -5.50
N GLN A 11 16.77 7.96 -4.52
CA GLN A 11 15.43 8.21 -3.95
C GLN A 11 15.29 9.62 -3.37
N ILE A 12 16.29 10.08 -2.61
CA ILE A 12 16.28 11.43 -2.01
C ILE A 12 16.34 12.52 -3.08
N LYS A 13 17.18 12.33 -4.11
CA LYS A 13 17.33 13.29 -5.21
C LYS A 13 16.03 13.47 -6.01
N TYR A 14 15.31 12.37 -6.26
CA TYR A 14 14.08 12.38 -7.07
C TYR A 14 12.79 12.48 -6.24
N LEU A 15 12.88 12.67 -4.93
CA LEU A 15 11.74 12.74 -4.02
C LEU A 15 10.63 13.74 -4.46
N PRO A 16 10.95 14.97 -4.93
CA PRO A 16 9.92 15.90 -5.42
C PRO A 16 9.19 15.40 -6.67
N LEU A 17 9.90 14.67 -7.53
CA LEU A 17 9.35 14.07 -8.74
C LEU A 17 8.47 12.86 -8.40
N ILE A 18 8.91 12.03 -7.44
CA ILE A 18 8.14 10.89 -6.93
C ILE A 18 6.77 11.33 -6.42
N ILE A 19 6.73 12.37 -5.58
CA ILE A 19 5.46 12.89 -5.02
C ILE A 19 4.54 13.43 -6.11
N ARG A 20 5.10 14.15 -7.10
CA ARG A 20 4.31 14.74 -8.19
C ARG A 20 3.72 13.66 -9.10
N MET A 21 4.54 12.69 -9.50
CA MET A 21 4.10 11.57 -10.33
C MET A 21 3.07 10.72 -9.60
N SER A 22 3.30 10.39 -8.33
CA SER A 22 2.35 9.62 -7.52
C SER A 22 0.97 10.29 -7.43
N LYS A 23 0.94 11.61 -7.20
CA LYS A 23 -0.32 12.38 -7.21
C LYS A 23 -0.99 12.38 -8.58
N TYR A 24 -0.20 12.47 -9.65
CA TYR A 24 -0.72 12.45 -11.02
C TYR A 24 -1.31 11.08 -11.36
N ASP A 25 -0.59 10.00 -11.06
CA ASP A 25 -1.02 8.62 -11.31
C ASP A 25 -2.29 8.31 -10.53
N THR A 26 -2.35 8.69 -9.25
CA THR A 26 -3.56 8.56 -8.44
C THR A 26 -4.73 9.33 -9.06
N LYS A 27 -4.50 10.58 -9.47
CA LYS A 27 -5.55 11.38 -10.12
C LYS A 27 -6.03 10.73 -11.42
N ASN A 28 -5.10 10.25 -12.25
CA ASN A 28 -5.40 9.63 -13.54
C ASN A 28 -6.19 8.32 -13.38
N ASN A 29 -5.78 7.46 -12.44
CA ASN A 29 -6.48 6.21 -12.13
C ASN A 29 -7.92 6.45 -11.67
N TYR A 30 -8.15 7.54 -10.93
CA TYR A 30 -9.46 7.90 -10.39
C TYR A 30 -10.26 8.89 -11.26
N GLN A 31 -9.71 9.39 -12.38
CA GLN A 31 -10.36 10.38 -13.24
C GLN A 31 -11.56 9.82 -14.01
N ASN A 32 -11.53 8.53 -14.35
CA ASN A 32 -12.58 7.87 -15.12
C ASN A 32 -13.74 7.35 -14.25
N PHE A 33 -13.63 7.40 -12.92
CA PHE A 33 -14.72 7.00 -12.03
C PHE A 33 -15.71 8.15 -11.88
N MET A 34 -17.02 7.84 -11.90
CA MET A 34 -18.09 8.83 -11.72
C MET A 34 -17.96 9.62 -10.40
N LEU A 35 -17.39 8.98 -9.36
CA LEU A 35 -17.18 9.56 -8.02
C LEU A 35 -15.79 10.22 -7.87
N GLY A 36 -14.96 10.19 -8.91
CA GLY A 36 -13.62 10.75 -8.93
C GLY A 36 -12.76 10.26 -7.76
N ARG A 37 -12.12 11.21 -7.08
CA ARG A 37 -11.20 10.95 -5.95
C ARG A 37 -11.88 10.37 -4.70
N ILE A 38 -13.21 10.45 -4.57
CA ILE A 38 -13.94 9.82 -3.46
C ILE A 38 -13.86 8.29 -3.56
N TRP A 39 -13.76 7.76 -4.78
CA TRP A 39 -13.68 6.33 -5.04
C TRP A 39 -12.44 5.67 -4.42
N GLN A 40 -11.33 6.41 -4.33
CA GLN A 40 -10.10 5.99 -3.67
C GLN A 40 -10.33 5.58 -2.20
N TYR A 41 -11.28 6.23 -1.52
CA TYR A 41 -11.64 5.90 -0.14
C TYR A 41 -12.80 4.91 -0.08
N ALA A 42 -13.78 5.05 -0.97
CA ALA A 42 -14.98 4.22 -0.96
C ALA A 42 -14.65 2.75 -1.28
N ASN A 43 -13.83 2.48 -2.30
CA ASN A 43 -13.48 1.13 -2.73
C ASN A 43 -12.93 0.25 -1.59
N PRO A 44 -11.87 0.65 -0.85
CA PRO A 44 -11.35 -0.15 0.24
C PRO A 44 -12.35 -0.33 1.39
N ILE A 45 -13.18 0.67 1.68
CA ILE A 45 -14.21 0.59 2.73
C ILE A 45 -15.33 -0.39 2.33
N ILE A 46 -15.76 -0.36 1.06
CA ILE A 46 -16.76 -1.29 0.53
C ILE A 46 -16.23 -2.72 0.62
N MET A 47 -14.99 -2.96 0.17
CA MET A 47 -14.36 -4.28 0.31
C MET A 47 -14.31 -4.72 1.77
N ALA A 48 -13.81 -3.87 2.67
CA ALA A 48 -13.73 -4.19 4.10
C ALA A 48 -15.10 -4.53 4.69
N THR A 49 -16.14 -3.80 4.29
CA THR A 49 -17.54 -4.05 4.73
C THR A 49 -18.02 -5.42 4.25
N PHE A 50 -17.81 -5.76 2.99
CA PHE A 50 -18.15 -7.09 2.47
C PHE A 50 -17.44 -8.20 3.23
N TYR A 51 -16.13 -8.08 3.44
CA TYR A 51 -15.37 -9.06 4.22
C TYR A 51 -15.88 -9.18 5.66
N TYR A 52 -16.29 -8.08 6.28
CA TYR A 52 -16.86 -8.11 7.62
C TYR A 52 -18.24 -8.78 7.65
N ILE A 53 -19.12 -8.48 6.70
CA ILE A 53 -20.45 -9.12 6.62
C ILE A 53 -20.29 -10.63 6.44
N VAL A 54 -19.45 -11.06 5.52
CA VAL A 54 -19.25 -12.48 5.24
C VAL A 54 -18.60 -13.17 6.44
N PHE A 55 -17.42 -12.72 6.87
CA PHE A 55 -16.66 -13.47 7.86
C PHE A 55 -17.04 -13.15 9.32
N GLY A 56 -17.43 -11.91 9.60
CA GLY A 56 -17.84 -11.46 10.92
C GLY A 56 -19.31 -11.81 11.22
N PHE A 57 -20.24 -11.50 10.31
CA PHE A 57 -21.67 -11.69 10.58
C PHE A 57 -22.20 -13.06 10.18
N ILE A 58 -21.89 -13.55 8.97
CA ILE A 58 -22.39 -14.84 8.47
C ILE A 58 -21.64 -16.00 9.11
N PHE A 59 -20.31 -16.02 9.00
CA PHE A 59 -19.49 -17.10 9.58
C PHE A 59 -19.25 -16.96 11.08
N LYS A 60 -19.64 -15.83 11.70
CA LYS A 60 -19.42 -15.54 13.13
C LYS A 60 -18.01 -15.88 13.60
N ARG A 61 -16.99 -15.59 12.77
CA ARG A 61 -15.61 -15.90 13.13
C ARG A 61 -15.23 -15.14 14.39
N SER A 62 -15.00 -15.90 15.45
CA SER A 62 -14.38 -15.41 16.67
C SER A 62 -12.92 -15.81 16.65
N LEU A 63 -12.04 -14.92 17.14
CA LEU A 63 -10.62 -15.21 17.32
C LEU A 63 -10.34 -16.18 18.49
N GLY A 64 -11.38 -16.86 19.02
CA GLY A 64 -11.29 -18.00 19.93
C GLY A 64 -10.57 -17.72 21.25
N ALA A 65 -9.23 -17.66 21.20
CA ALA A 65 -8.31 -17.49 22.31
C ALA A 65 -7.87 -16.04 22.58
N THR A 66 -8.19 -15.09 21.69
CA THR A 66 -7.72 -13.70 21.79
C THR A 66 -8.86 -12.75 22.15
N LYS A 67 -8.66 -11.86 23.14
CA LYS A 67 -9.59 -10.75 23.48
C LYS A 67 -9.67 -9.66 22.39
N VAL A 68 -9.14 -9.92 21.19
CA VAL A 68 -9.07 -8.96 20.10
C VAL A 68 -10.32 -9.13 19.24
N PRO A 69 -11.10 -8.07 18.98
CA PRO A 69 -12.26 -8.14 18.10
C PRO A 69 -11.84 -8.45 16.67
N TYR A 70 -12.71 -9.18 15.95
CA TYR A 70 -12.42 -9.64 14.60
C TYR A 70 -12.23 -8.50 13.59
N LEU A 71 -13.04 -7.44 13.70
CA LEU A 71 -13.04 -6.34 12.73
C LEU A 71 -11.70 -5.56 12.69
N PRO A 72 -11.15 -5.03 13.81
CA PRO A 72 -9.83 -4.39 13.82
C PRO A 72 -8.71 -5.31 13.32
N TRP A 73 -8.72 -6.58 13.71
CA TRP A 73 -7.72 -7.56 13.27
C TRP A 73 -7.74 -7.75 11.74
N MET A 74 -8.94 -7.91 11.16
CA MET A 74 -9.12 -8.06 9.72
C MET A 74 -8.68 -6.81 8.96
N LEU A 75 -9.05 -5.63 9.44
CA LEU A 75 -8.72 -4.34 8.80
C LEU A 75 -7.20 -4.11 8.73
N VAL A 76 -6.45 -4.43 9.79
CA VAL A 76 -4.98 -4.33 9.78
C VAL A 76 -4.37 -5.28 8.74
N GLY A 77 -4.87 -6.52 8.66
CA GLY A 77 -4.46 -7.48 7.63
C GLY A 77 -4.75 -6.97 6.22
N MET A 78 -5.96 -6.44 6.00
CA MET A 78 -6.36 -5.87 4.72
C MET A 78 -5.53 -4.64 4.32
N ALA A 79 -5.22 -3.74 5.26
CA ALA A 79 -4.35 -2.60 5.00
C ALA A 79 -2.96 -3.06 4.55
N THR A 80 -2.37 -3.99 5.30
CA THR A 80 -1.04 -4.57 5.06
C THR A 80 -0.98 -5.29 3.71
N TRP A 81 -1.98 -6.10 3.41
CA TRP A 81 -2.09 -6.79 2.12
C TRP A 81 -2.30 -5.81 0.97
N GLY A 82 -3.20 -4.82 1.14
CA GLY A 82 -3.55 -3.85 0.12
C GLY A 82 -2.37 -3.03 -0.36
N ILE A 83 -1.57 -2.48 0.57
CA ILE A 83 -0.38 -1.70 0.20
C ILE A 83 0.69 -2.57 -0.46
N THR A 84 0.88 -3.80 0.02
CA THR A 84 1.89 -4.72 -0.51
C THR A 84 1.52 -5.14 -1.94
N ASN A 85 0.32 -5.68 -2.12
CA ASN A 85 -0.16 -6.17 -3.39
C ASN A 85 -0.34 -5.03 -4.41
N GLY A 86 -0.93 -3.91 -3.99
CA GLY A 86 -1.14 -2.74 -4.84
C GLY A 86 0.17 -2.16 -5.36
N THR A 87 1.17 -2.01 -4.48
CA THR A 87 2.47 -1.47 -4.88
C THR A 87 3.23 -2.41 -5.80
N ILE A 88 3.27 -3.72 -5.50
CA ILE A 88 3.96 -4.72 -6.34
C ILE A 88 3.35 -4.74 -7.73
N LEU A 89 2.05 -4.98 -7.86
CA LEU A 89 1.40 -5.10 -9.17
C LEU A 89 1.45 -3.80 -9.99
N GLN A 90 1.21 -2.64 -9.36
CA GLN A 90 1.27 -1.36 -10.07
C GLN A 90 2.71 -1.02 -10.49
N SER A 91 3.71 -1.35 -9.67
CA SER A 91 5.12 -1.11 -10.03
C SER A 91 5.54 -1.94 -11.24
N LEU A 92 5.10 -3.20 -11.30
CA LEU A 92 5.34 -4.08 -12.45
C LEU A 92 4.74 -3.51 -13.73
N ASN A 93 3.46 -3.14 -13.69
CA ASN A 93 2.77 -2.56 -14.85
C ASN A 93 3.40 -1.24 -15.31
N SER A 94 3.86 -0.40 -14.36
CA SER A 94 4.56 0.85 -14.67
C SER A 94 5.90 0.60 -15.35
N ILE A 95 6.67 -0.39 -14.89
CA ILE A 95 7.98 -0.73 -15.48
C ILE A 95 7.81 -1.36 -16.87
N VAL A 96 6.90 -2.33 -17.01
CA VAL A 96 6.60 -2.97 -18.31
C VAL A 96 6.03 -1.95 -19.30
N GLY A 97 5.15 -1.06 -18.87
CA GLY A 97 4.62 0.02 -19.69
C GLY A 97 5.71 0.97 -20.22
N GLN A 98 6.71 1.29 -19.40
CA GLN A 98 7.87 2.08 -19.82
C GLN A 98 8.75 1.36 -20.84
N LEU A 99 8.87 0.03 -20.76
CA LEU A 99 9.63 -0.75 -21.75
C LEU A 99 8.93 -0.79 -23.11
N ASN A 100 7.60 -0.83 -23.11
CA ASN A 100 6.78 -0.81 -24.33
C ASN A 100 6.73 0.58 -24.98
N LEU A 101 6.97 1.66 -24.22
CA LEU A 101 7.07 3.02 -24.73
C LEU A 101 8.49 3.27 -25.27
N SER A 102 8.60 3.46 -26.58
CA SER A 102 9.85 3.69 -27.29
C SER A 102 10.53 5.02 -26.87
N ASN A 103 11.29 4.98 -25.78
CA ASN A 103 12.40 5.87 -25.42
C ASN A 103 12.15 7.37 -25.12
N THR A 104 10.93 7.90 -25.09
CA THR A 104 10.74 9.35 -24.96
C THR A 104 10.87 9.91 -23.53
N PHE A 105 10.79 9.08 -22.49
CA PHE A 105 10.95 9.51 -21.10
C PHE A 105 11.65 8.41 -20.27
N ARG A 106 12.93 8.63 -19.93
CA ARG A 106 13.72 7.71 -19.10
C ARG A 106 13.82 8.24 -17.66
N PHE A 107 12.87 7.88 -16.81
CA PHE A 107 13.09 7.97 -15.36
C PHE A 107 13.80 6.69 -14.88
N PRO A 108 14.63 6.75 -13.83
CA PRO A 108 15.33 5.57 -13.33
C PRO A 108 14.32 4.51 -12.84
N PHE A 109 14.47 3.26 -13.27
CA PHE A 109 13.56 2.17 -12.86
C PHE A 109 13.48 2.01 -11.33
N SER A 110 14.56 2.37 -10.62
CA SER A 110 14.67 2.44 -9.16
C SER A 110 13.56 3.24 -8.47
N ILE A 111 13.02 4.29 -9.10
CA ILE A 111 12.03 5.19 -8.47
C ILE A 111 10.58 4.77 -8.71
N SER A 112 10.31 3.87 -9.67
CA SER A 112 8.94 3.44 -10.00
C SER A 112 8.21 2.76 -8.82
N PRO A 113 8.82 1.78 -8.11
CA PRO A 113 8.19 1.18 -6.93
C PRO A 113 7.88 2.19 -5.82
N THR A 114 8.71 3.22 -5.66
CA THR A 114 8.48 4.27 -4.66
C THR A 114 7.31 5.17 -5.05
N ILE A 115 7.13 5.48 -6.34
CA ILE A 115 6.00 6.27 -6.85
C ILE A 115 4.69 5.55 -6.55
N THR A 116 4.61 4.25 -6.86
CA THR A 116 3.40 3.45 -6.62
C THR A 116 3.15 3.25 -5.12
N PHE A 117 4.20 3.06 -4.30
CA PHE A 117 4.06 2.98 -2.85
C PHE A 117 3.44 4.26 -2.26
N VAL A 118 3.94 5.43 -2.67
CA VAL A 118 3.41 6.73 -2.23
C VAL A 118 1.97 6.94 -2.72
N GLY A 119 1.57 6.32 -3.84
CA GLY A 119 0.19 6.38 -4.32
C GLY A 119 -0.76 5.57 -3.43
N ASN A 120 -0.34 4.35 -3.08
CA ASN A 120 -1.14 3.42 -2.28
C ASN A 120 -1.11 3.73 -0.76
N ILE A 121 -0.22 4.63 -0.31
CA ILE A 121 -0.11 4.99 1.12
C ILE A 121 -1.41 5.60 1.66
N VAL A 122 -2.17 6.31 0.82
CA VAL A 122 -3.43 6.95 1.22
C VAL A 122 -4.45 5.88 1.60
N GLU A 123 -4.58 4.83 0.78
CA GLU A 123 -5.52 3.72 1.01
C GLU A 123 -5.12 2.94 2.28
N TYR A 124 -3.82 2.69 2.46
CA TYR A 124 -3.28 2.09 3.67
C TYR A 124 -3.63 2.88 4.93
N LEU A 125 -3.37 4.20 4.92
CA LEU A 125 -3.64 5.07 6.07
C LEU A 125 -5.14 5.13 6.40
N VAL A 126 -6.01 5.11 5.38
CA VAL A 126 -7.46 5.14 5.58
C VAL A 126 -7.94 3.86 6.27
N ILE A 127 -7.56 2.68 5.75
CA ILE A 127 -7.96 1.41 6.38
C ILE A 127 -7.34 1.26 7.77
N LEU A 128 -6.07 1.64 7.94
CA LEU A 128 -5.38 1.60 9.23
C LEU A 128 -6.05 2.52 10.26
N PHE A 129 -6.44 3.73 9.85
CA PHE A 129 -7.14 4.68 10.71
C PHE A 129 -8.51 4.14 11.16
N VAL A 130 -9.25 3.53 10.24
CA VAL A 130 -10.51 2.85 10.55
C VAL A 130 -10.26 1.68 11.53
N ALA A 131 -9.21 0.88 11.31
CA ALA A 131 -8.83 -0.22 12.21
C ALA A 131 -8.53 0.28 13.64
N VAL A 132 -7.82 1.40 13.76
CA VAL A 132 -7.49 2.04 15.04
C VAL A 132 -8.75 2.52 15.76
N ILE A 133 -9.66 3.22 15.08
CA ILE A 133 -10.92 3.69 15.68
C ILE A 133 -11.72 2.51 16.23
N PHE A 134 -11.95 1.49 15.41
CA PHE A 134 -12.71 0.31 15.85
C PHE A 134 -11.96 -0.46 16.95
N GLY A 135 -10.63 -0.50 16.93
CA GLY A 135 -9.84 -1.09 18.01
C GLY A 135 -10.10 -0.42 19.36
N VAL A 136 -10.00 0.91 19.40
CA VAL A 136 -10.21 1.70 20.62
C VAL A 136 -11.66 1.59 21.12
N LEU A 137 -12.65 1.65 20.23
CA LEU A 137 -14.07 1.50 20.60
C LEU A 137 -14.39 0.14 21.24
N ASN A 138 -13.62 -0.91 20.91
CA ASN A 138 -13.77 -2.24 21.49
C ASN A 138 -12.91 -2.45 22.75
N GLY A 139 -12.34 -1.39 23.32
CA GLY A 139 -11.57 -1.46 24.57
C GLY A 139 -10.10 -1.87 24.41
N LEU A 140 -9.58 -1.96 23.17
CA LEU A 140 -8.14 -2.08 22.93
C LEU A 140 -7.50 -0.69 23.03
N GLY A 141 -7.22 -0.27 24.26
CA GLY A 141 -6.54 1.01 24.52
C GLY A 141 -5.12 1.06 23.95
N PRO A 142 -4.56 2.28 23.79
CA PRO A 142 -3.17 2.46 23.40
C PRO A 142 -2.24 1.81 24.42
N SER A 143 -1.43 0.87 23.95
CA SER A 143 -0.44 0.12 24.73
C SER A 143 0.97 0.50 24.28
N ILE A 144 2.00 0.15 25.07
CA ILE A 144 3.41 0.37 24.71
C ILE A 144 3.76 -0.26 23.35
N TYR A 145 3.04 -1.31 22.95
CA TYR A 145 3.19 -1.97 21.64
C TYR A 145 2.84 -1.08 20.45
N TRP A 146 2.13 0.04 20.64
CA TRP A 146 1.81 0.97 19.55
C TRP A 146 3.06 1.66 18.97
N PHE A 147 4.13 1.80 19.75
CA PHE A 147 5.41 2.27 19.24
C PHE A 147 5.98 1.36 18.15
N GLN A 148 5.62 0.07 18.15
CA GLN A 148 6.06 -0.87 17.12
C GLN A 148 5.42 -0.57 15.74
N ILE A 149 4.35 0.22 15.68
CA ILE A 149 3.74 0.64 14.40
C ILE A 149 4.77 1.34 13.52
N ILE A 150 5.64 2.18 14.11
CA ILE A 150 6.70 2.88 13.38
C ILE A 150 7.68 1.87 12.77
N TYR A 151 8.08 0.86 13.54
CA TYR A 151 8.95 -0.20 13.08
C TYR A 151 8.31 -1.01 11.94
N TYR A 152 7.06 -1.44 12.09
CA TYR A 152 6.33 -2.19 11.06
C TYR A 152 6.09 -1.36 9.80
N PHE A 153 5.91 -0.05 9.94
CA PHE A 153 5.78 0.87 8.80
C PHE A 153 7.08 0.97 8.00
N VAL A 154 8.24 1.03 8.66
CA VAL A 154 9.53 0.97 7.95
C VAL A 154 9.74 -0.41 7.31
N ALA A 155 9.38 -1.48 8.01
CA ALA A 155 9.51 -2.84 7.49
C ALA A 155 8.67 -3.06 6.23
N ILE A 156 7.42 -2.57 6.19
CA ILE A 156 6.55 -2.74 5.02
C ILE A 156 7.04 -1.94 3.82
N ILE A 157 7.63 -0.75 4.03
CA ILE A 157 8.27 0.03 2.96
C ILE A 157 9.41 -0.80 2.33
N LEU A 158 10.34 -1.27 3.18
CA LEU A 158 11.51 -2.00 2.72
C LEU A 158 11.12 -3.31 2.02
N PHE A 159 10.18 -4.06 2.61
CA PHE A 159 9.70 -5.32 2.06
C PHE A 159 9.06 -5.11 0.70
N THR A 160 8.13 -4.16 0.59
CA THR A 160 7.35 -3.94 -0.63
C THR A 160 8.23 -3.43 -1.76
N ILE A 161 9.12 -2.46 -1.51
CA ILE A 161 10.03 -1.94 -2.53
C ILE A 161 10.99 -3.04 -3.01
N SER A 162 11.56 -3.83 -2.09
CA SER A 162 12.48 -4.91 -2.44
C SER A 162 11.80 -5.99 -3.28
N MET A 163 10.60 -6.41 -2.87
CA MET A 163 9.82 -7.39 -3.63
C MET A 163 9.38 -6.86 -4.99
N SER A 164 8.96 -5.60 -5.07
CA SER A 164 8.63 -4.95 -6.36
C SER A 164 9.80 -4.98 -7.34
N LEU A 165 11.01 -4.63 -6.89
CA LEU A 165 12.20 -4.63 -7.74
C LEU A 165 12.56 -6.04 -8.22
N LEU A 166 12.52 -7.02 -7.30
CA LEU A 166 12.79 -8.42 -7.64
C LEU A 166 11.80 -8.91 -8.70
N ASN A 167 10.49 -8.74 -8.47
CA ASN A 167 9.48 -9.17 -9.43
C ASN A 167 9.62 -8.43 -10.77
N ALA A 168 9.95 -7.14 -10.76
CA ALA A 168 10.15 -6.38 -11.99
C ALA A 168 11.30 -6.96 -12.82
N THR A 169 12.44 -7.25 -12.19
CA THR A 169 13.57 -7.87 -12.90
C THR A 169 13.19 -9.21 -13.51
N LEU A 170 12.42 -10.05 -12.81
CA LEU A 170 11.95 -11.32 -13.34
C LEU A 170 11.04 -11.11 -14.56
N THR A 171 10.04 -10.23 -14.47
CA THR A 171 9.11 -9.95 -15.57
C THR A 171 9.78 -9.29 -16.77
N THR A 172 10.92 -8.63 -16.61
CA THR A 172 11.67 -8.09 -17.76
C THR A 172 12.53 -9.12 -18.48
N ILE A 173 12.92 -10.20 -17.79
CA ILE A 173 13.81 -11.23 -18.32
C ILE A 173 13.01 -12.35 -19.01
N PHE A 174 11.82 -12.66 -18.51
CA PHE A 174 10.92 -13.70 -19.00
C PHE A 174 9.73 -13.11 -19.74
#